data_AF-A0A9E5N7K8-F1
#
_entry.id   AF-A0A9E5N7K8-F1
#
_cell.length_a   1.000
_cell.length_b   1.000
_cell.length_c   1.000
_cell.angle_alpha   90.00
_cell.angle_beta   90.00
_cell.angle_gamma   90.00
#
_symmetry.space_group_name_H-M   'P 1'
#
loop_
_entity.id
_entity.type
_entity.pdbx_description
1 polymer ?
#
loop_
_entity_poly.entity_id
_entity_poly.type
_entity_poly.pdbx_seq_one_letter_code
_entity_poly.pdbx_strand_id
1 'polypeptide(L)'
;MNRILLIAVSLMSLGVLWGGCGSSTQQAQEDSLANRQIASAQKISLRMTLVGFPDVETEASRNVNDVFDQVLYRYKQEHPGISFVLTITDDLPTPDNIATSNIVAQPDLALIPAHSLAYLVDQGGIEPLGARLSAEWLESFPEESLAQCYAADVIFAIPWLEAEKPEDDWLLISFALSQHKPEAVEVMKFLAADDTALERMSEATGLRPAKKGLAAE
;
A
#
# COMPACT_ATOMS: atom_id res chain seq x y z
N MET A 1 -25.55 -41.87 31.69
CA MET A 1 -24.92 -43.14 31.23
C MET A 1 -23.76 -42.78 30.30
N ASN A 2 -22.64 -43.49 30.50
CA ASN A 2 -21.35 -43.46 29.80
C ASN A 2 -20.44 -42.21 29.89
N ARG A 3 -19.57 -42.30 30.91
CA ARG A 3 -18.24 -41.70 31.06
C ARG A 3 -17.19 -42.63 30.43
N ILE A 4 -16.15 -42.11 29.77
CA ILE A 4 -14.88 -42.81 29.50
C ILE A 4 -13.78 -41.76 29.74
N LEU A 5 -13.11 -41.75 30.89
CA LEU A 5 -11.98 -42.56 31.38
C LEU A 5 -10.64 -41.87 31.09
N LEU A 6 -10.10 -41.21 32.13
CA LEU A 6 -8.70 -40.82 32.26
C LEU A 6 -7.82 -42.08 32.30
N ILE A 7 -6.68 -42.03 31.61
CA ILE A 7 -5.51 -42.85 31.96
C ILE A 7 -4.32 -41.90 32.11
N ALA A 8 -3.92 -41.70 33.37
CA ALA A 8 -2.58 -41.29 33.73
C ALA A 8 -1.77 -42.56 33.97
N VAL A 9 -0.58 -42.66 33.36
CA VAL A 9 0.46 -43.60 33.80
C VAL A 9 1.73 -42.81 34.00
N SER A 10 2.07 -42.62 35.27
CA SER A 10 3.41 -42.26 35.72
C SER A 10 4.31 -43.49 35.60
N LEU A 11 5.53 -43.32 35.09
CA LEU A 11 6.68 -44.14 35.47
C LEU A 11 7.92 -43.24 35.48
N MET A 12 8.33 -42.87 36.69
CA MET A 12 9.69 -42.42 36.98
C MET A 12 10.61 -43.64 36.97
N SER A 13 11.76 -43.52 36.31
CA SER A 13 12.98 -44.28 36.64
C SER A 13 14.19 -43.35 36.45
N LEU A 14 14.94 -43.18 37.54
CA LEU A 14 16.27 -42.55 37.59
C LEU A 14 17.31 -43.39 36.85
N GLY A 15 18.33 -42.73 36.27
CA GLY A 15 19.52 -43.39 35.70
C GLY A 15 20.58 -42.45 35.10
N VAL A 16 21.22 -41.64 35.94
CA VAL A 16 22.66 -41.24 36.00
C VAL A 16 23.55 -41.34 34.73
N LEU A 17 23.97 -40.16 34.24
CA LEU A 17 25.34 -39.64 33.90
C LEU A 17 26.29 -40.31 32.87
N TRP A 18 26.86 -39.39 32.05
CA TRP A 18 28.11 -39.37 31.26
C TRP A 18 28.11 -39.88 29.80
N GLY A 19 28.34 -38.94 28.87
CA GLY A 19 29.09 -39.23 27.63
C GLY A 19 28.61 -38.52 26.37
N GLY A 20 29.20 -37.35 26.06
CA GLY A 20 29.71 -37.05 24.72
C GLY A 20 28.75 -36.61 23.61
N CYS A 21 28.91 -35.36 23.17
CA CYS A 21 28.84 -34.90 21.79
C CYS A 21 27.62 -35.36 20.94
N GLY A 22 26.51 -34.61 21.01
CA GLY A 22 25.42 -34.79 20.05
C GLY A 22 24.31 -33.73 20.07
N SER A 23 24.41 -32.68 20.90
CA SER A 23 23.30 -31.75 21.13
C SER A 23 23.39 -30.42 20.37
N SER A 24 24.54 -30.07 19.78
CA SER A 24 24.67 -28.81 19.04
C SER A 24 24.09 -28.88 17.62
N THR A 25 24.02 -30.06 17.00
CA THR A 25 23.52 -30.23 15.64
C THR A 25 22.00 -30.25 15.54
N GLN A 26 21.29 -30.83 16.52
CA GLN A 26 19.82 -30.81 16.53
C GLN A 26 19.26 -29.42 16.87
N GLN A 27 19.86 -28.73 17.85
CA GLN A 27 19.44 -27.39 18.22
C GLN A 27 19.83 -26.36 17.13
N ALA A 28 20.99 -26.51 16.49
CA ALA A 28 21.33 -25.72 15.31
C ALA A 28 20.45 -26.04 14.08
N GLN A 29 19.92 -27.27 13.95
CA GLN A 29 18.98 -27.60 12.89
C GLN A 29 17.60 -26.98 13.12
N GLU A 30 17.09 -27.02 14.35
CA GLU A 30 15.82 -26.38 14.73
C GLU A 30 15.92 -24.86 14.62
N ASP A 31 17.03 -24.26 15.07
CA ASP A 31 17.31 -22.83 14.89
C ASP A 31 17.51 -22.47 13.41
N SER A 32 18.07 -23.37 12.57
CA SER A 32 18.18 -23.13 11.13
C SER A 32 16.85 -23.26 10.39
N LEU A 33 15.93 -24.11 10.87
CA LEU A 33 14.59 -24.28 10.30
C LEU A 33 13.69 -23.13 10.71
N ALA A 34 13.76 -22.70 11.98
CA ALA A 34 13.13 -21.48 12.46
C ALA A 34 13.69 -20.24 11.73
N ASN A 35 15.02 -20.12 11.57
CA ASN A 35 15.61 -19.01 10.80
C ASN A 35 15.32 -19.08 9.30
N ARG A 36 15.16 -20.27 8.70
CA ARG A 36 14.74 -20.40 7.29
C ARG A 36 13.27 -20.06 7.09
N GLN A 37 12.42 -20.31 8.09
CA GLN A 37 11.02 -19.88 8.07
C GLN A 37 10.86 -18.37 8.33
N ILE A 38 11.79 -17.76 9.08
CA ILE A 38 11.85 -16.29 9.23
C ILE A 38 12.43 -15.62 7.97
N ALA A 39 13.30 -16.31 7.21
CA ALA A 39 13.96 -15.77 6.03
C ALA A 39 13.17 -15.92 4.70
N SER A 40 11.96 -16.49 4.72
CA SER A 40 11.09 -16.57 3.53
C SER A 40 9.87 -15.65 3.62
N ALA A 41 9.97 -14.51 4.30
CA ALA A 41 9.00 -13.44 4.12
C ALA A 41 8.96 -13.10 2.62
N GLN A 42 7.85 -13.43 1.97
CA GLN A 42 7.66 -13.20 0.54
C GLN A 42 7.85 -11.70 0.29
N LYS A 43 8.85 -11.36 -0.51
CA LYS A 43 9.07 -9.97 -0.92
C LYS A 43 7.98 -9.59 -1.92
N ILE A 44 7.18 -8.61 -1.57
CA ILE A 44 6.13 -8.04 -2.41
C ILE A 44 6.71 -6.80 -3.09
N SER A 45 6.55 -6.70 -4.41
CA SER A 45 6.95 -5.52 -5.16
C SER A 45 5.71 -4.83 -5.71
N LEU A 46 5.31 -3.74 -5.07
CA LEU A 46 4.17 -2.92 -5.48
C LEU A 46 4.56 -2.03 -6.66
N ARG A 47 3.71 -1.98 -7.67
CA ARG A 47 3.84 -1.06 -8.81
C ARG A 47 2.93 0.14 -8.60
N MET A 48 3.53 1.32 -8.52
CA MET A 48 2.81 2.57 -8.37
C MET A 48 2.98 3.42 -9.62
N THR A 49 1.85 3.86 -10.19
CA THR A 49 1.85 4.75 -11.35
C THR A 49 1.45 6.17 -10.94
N LEU A 50 2.23 7.15 -11.36
CA LEU A 50 1.93 8.58 -11.20
C LEU A 50 1.45 9.11 -12.55
N VAL A 51 0.16 9.46 -12.64
CA VAL A 51 -0.45 9.92 -13.90
C VAL A 51 -0.52 11.44 -13.94
N GLY A 52 -0.16 12.02 -15.09
CA GLY A 52 -0.29 13.46 -15.34
C GLY A 52 0.88 14.30 -14.83
N PHE A 53 2.01 13.65 -14.53
CA PHE A 53 3.27 14.36 -14.31
C PHE A 53 4.08 14.32 -15.61
N PRO A 54 4.40 15.48 -16.19
CA PRO A 54 5.21 15.50 -17.39
C PRO A 54 6.59 14.88 -17.10
N ASP A 55 7.00 13.94 -17.95
CA ASP A 55 8.30 13.23 -17.95
C ASP A 55 9.51 14.16 -18.20
N VAL A 56 9.27 15.47 -18.25
CA VAL A 56 10.27 16.49 -18.50
C VAL A 56 11.06 16.70 -17.21
N GLU A 57 12.40 16.75 -17.30
CA GLU A 57 13.36 17.02 -16.20
C GLU A 57 13.22 18.44 -15.61
N THR A 58 11.99 18.87 -15.30
CA THR A 58 11.72 20.10 -14.58
C THR A 58 12.11 19.94 -13.12
N GLU A 59 12.35 21.07 -12.45
CA GLU A 59 12.58 21.09 -11.01
C GLU A 59 11.37 20.53 -10.24
N ALA A 60 10.15 20.80 -10.69
CA ALA A 60 8.94 20.24 -10.10
C ALA A 60 8.89 18.71 -10.20
N SER A 61 9.19 18.13 -11.38
CA SER A 61 9.22 16.67 -11.56
C SER A 61 10.29 15.99 -10.68
N ARG A 62 11.45 16.64 -10.50
CA ARG A 62 12.50 16.14 -9.57
C ARG A 62 12.05 16.22 -8.11
N ASN A 63 11.44 17.32 -7.70
CA ASN A 63 10.95 17.48 -6.33
C ASN A 63 9.87 16.45 -5.99
N VAL A 64 8.96 16.16 -6.93
CA VAL A 64 7.94 15.11 -6.78
C VAL A 64 8.59 13.75 -6.58
N ASN A 65 9.56 13.38 -7.44
CA ASN A 65 10.28 12.11 -7.33
C ASN A 65 11.03 12.00 -6.00
N ASP A 66 11.70 13.07 -5.57
CA ASP A 66 12.42 13.10 -4.30
C ASP A 66 11.47 12.95 -3.09
N VAL A 67 10.25 13.49 -3.17
CA VAL A 67 9.23 13.28 -2.13
C VAL A 67 8.79 11.81 -2.10
N PHE A 68 8.49 11.21 -3.26
CA PHE A 68 8.10 9.80 -3.36
C PHE A 68 9.19 8.84 -2.90
N ASP A 69 10.43 9.05 -3.32
CA ASP A 69 11.57 8.24 -2.89
C ASP A 69 11.73 8.26 -1.36
N GLN A 70 11.54 9.42 -0.74
CA GLN A 70 11.69 9.56 0.70
C GLN A 70 10.53 8.95 1.49
N VAL A 71 9.27 9.18 1.08
CA VAL A 71 8.10 8.64 1.78
C VAL A 71 8.02 7.12 1.62
N LEU A 72 8.29 6.59 0.43
CA LEU A 72 8.29 5.15 0.19
C LEU A 72 9.50 4.46 0.83
N TYR A 73 10.64 5.15 0.96
CA TYR A 73 11.75 4.66 1.75
C TYR A 73 11.39 4.52 3.23
N ARG A 74 10.70 5.51 3.83
CA ARG A 74 10.20 5.42 5.21
C ARG A 74 9.26 4.23 5.39
N TYR A 75 8.27 4.09 4.51
CA TYR A 75 7.37 2.94 4.53
C TYR A 75 8.12 1.61 4.48
N LYS A 76 9.12 1.49 3.60
CA LYS A 76 9.94 0.29 3.47
C LYS A 76 10.77 -0.02 4.73
N GLN A 77 11.17 0.96 5.52
CA GLN A 77 11.87 0.70 6.79
C GLN A 77 10.95 0.00 7.80
N GLU A 78 9.67 0.38 7.82
CA GLU A 78 8.65 -0.23 8.69
C GLU A 78 8.13 -1.56 8.11
N HIS A 79 8.18 -1.70 6.78
CA HIS A 79 7.72 -2.86 6.04
C HIS A 79 8.82 -3.44 5.13
N PRO A 80 9.88 -4.07 5.68
CA PRO A 80 11.06 -4.52 4.92
C PRO A 80 10.76 -5.61 3.87
N GLY A 81 9.57 -6.20 3.90
CA GLY A 81 9.07 -7.14 2.88
C GLY A 81 8.47 -6.46 1.65
N ILE A 82 8.28 -5.14 1.66
CA ILE A 82 7.68 -4.38 0.56
C ILE A 82 8.76 -3.58 -0.20
N SER A 83 8.73 -3.67 -1.53
CA SER A 83 9.47 -2.80 -2.43
C SER A 83 8.54 -2.12 -3.42
N PHE A 84 9.03 -1.06 -4.08
CA PHE A 84 8.26 -0.27 -5.02
C PHE A 84 8.92 -0.23 -6.39
N VAL A 85 8.10 -0.23 -7.43
CA VAL A 85 8.46 0.16 -8.80
C VAL A 85 7.57 1.35 -9.15
N LEU A 86 8.19 2.52 -9.29
CA LEU A 86 7.50 3.74 -9.70
C LEU A 86 7.48 3.84 -11.23
N THR A 87 6.37 4.29 -11.77
CA THR A 87 6.22 4.61 -13.21
C THR A 87 5.51 5.95 -13.33
N ILE A 88 6.07 6.85 -14.12
CA ILE A 88 5.47 8.15 -14.41
C ILE A 88 4.99 8.14 -15.85
N THR A 89 3.78 8.61 -16.10
CA THR A 89 3.19 8.59 -17.43
C THR A 89 2.08 9.63 -17.55
N ASP A 90 1.83 10.08 -18.78
CA ASP A 90 0.62 10.85 -19.10
C ASP A 90 -0.57 9.93 -19.44
N ASP A 91 -0.32 8.64 -19.66
CA ASP A 91 -1.35 7.67 -20.06
C ASP A 91 -2.05 7.07 -18.83
N LEU A 92 -3.38 7.15 -18.82
CA LEU A 92 -4.18 6.46 -17.82
C LEU A 92 -4.01 4.93 -17.96
N PRO A 93 -3.68 4.20 -16.89
CA PRO A 93 -3.60 2.75 -16.90
C PRO A 93 -5.01 2.16 -16.93
N THR A 94 -5.54 1.92 -18.13
CA THR A 94 -6.83 1.25 -18.36
C THR A 94 -6.62 -0.25 -18.56
N PRO A 95 -7.66 -1.09 -18.35
CA PRO A 95 -7.59 -2.52 -18.70
C PRO A 95 -7.11 -2.76 -20.13
N ASP A 96 -7.59 -1.96 -21.09
CA ASP A 96 -7.21 -2.07 -22.51
C ASP A 96 -5.74 -1.70 -22.76
N ASN A 97 -5.22 -0.63 -22.14
CA ASN A 97 -3.82 -0.21 -22.29
C ASN A 97 -2.85 -1.18 -21.60
N ILE A 98 -3.27 -1.77 -20.48
CA ILE A 98 -2.50 -2.79 -19.75
C ILE A 98 -2.43 -4.10 -20.56
N ALA A 99 -3.54 -4.52 -21.18
CA ALA A 99 -3.58 -5.76 -21.95
C ALA A 99 -2.83 -5.69 -23.29
N THR A 100 -2.75 -4.49 -23.88
CA THR A 100 -2.20 -4.29 -25.23
C THR A 100 -0.78 -3.74 -25.26
N SER A 101 -0.30 -3.12 -24.18
CA SER A 101 1.07 -2.59 -24.11
C SER A 101 2.01 -3.52 -23.36
N ASN A 102 3.19 -3.76 -23.93
CA ASN A 102 4.33 -4.32 -23.18
C ASN A 102 5.01 -3.25 -22.28
N ILE A 103 4.46 -2.04 -22.24
CA ILE A 103 5.10 -0.83 -21.67
C ILE A 103 4.54 -0.56 -20.27
N VAL A 104 3.22 -0.72 -20.07
CA VAL A 104 2.57 -0.49 -18.78
C VAL A 104 2.25 -1.84 -18.13
N ALA A 105 3.18 -2.35 -17.33
CA ALA A 105 2.88 -3.46 -16.44
C ALA A 105 1.73 -3.04 -15.52
N GLN A 106 0.77 -3.95 -15.28
CA GLN A 106 -0.39 -3.66 -14.44
C GLN A 106 0.04 -3.03 -13.10
N PRO A 107 -0.42 -1.80 -12.78
CA PRO A 107 -0.16 -1.18 -11.49
C PRO A 107 -0.97 -1.83 -10.38
N ASP A 108 -0.46 -1.75 -9.16
CA ASP A 108 -1.18 -2.12 -7.95
C ASP A 108 -1.99 -0.92 -7.42
N LEU A 109 -1.39 0.26 -7.49
CA LEU A 109 -1.98 1.55 -7.13
C LEU A 109 -1.56 2.63 -8.12
N ALA A 110 -2.34 3.71 -8.19
CA ALA A 110 -1.95 4.89 -8.92
C ALA A 110 -2.39 6.17 -8.22
N LEU A 111 -1.68 7.25 -8.56
CA LEU A 111 -2.11 8.62 -8.33
C LEU A 111 -2.66 9.16 -9.64
N ILE A 112 -3.91 9.64 -9.63
CA ILE A 112 -4.62 10.13 -10.82
C ILE A 112 -5.28 11.48 -10.53
N PRO A 113 -5.56 12.30 -11.56
CA PRO A 113 -6.46 13.43 -11.40
C PRO A 113 -7.93 12.97 -11.29
N ALA A 114 -8.74 13.72 -10.53
CA ALA A 114 -10.10 13.35 -10.16
C ALA A 114 -11.04 13.15 -11.35
N HIS A 115 -10.91 13.98 -12.40
CA HIS A 115 -11.70 13.83 -13.62
C HIS A 115 -11.54 12.47 -14.33
N SER A 116 -10.49 11.71 -14.02
CA SER A 116 -10.25 10.39 -14.59
C SER A 116 -10.96 9.25 -13.85
N LEU A 117 -11.48 9.50 -12.64
CA LEU A 117 -12.03 8.46 -11.77
C LEU A 117 -13.23 7.76 -12.41
N ALA A 118 -14.23 8.53 -12.88
CA ALA A 118 -15.46 7.98 -13.45
C ALA A 118 -15.17 7.05 -14.65
N TYR A 119 -14.25 7.46 -15.52
CA TYR A 119 -13.82 6.64 -16.65
C TYR A 119 -13.20 5.31 -16.20
N LEU A 120 -12.31 5.31 -15.19
CA LEU A 120 -11.69 4.09 -14.69
C LEU A 120 -12.68 3.16 -13.98
N VAL A 121 -13.71 3.70 -13.32
CA VAL A 121 -14.82 2.93 -12.76
C VAL A 121 -15.64 2.27 -13.86
N ASP A 122 -15.99 3.01 -14.92
CA ASP A 122 -16.77 2.48 -16.06
C ASP A 122 -16.04 1.36 -16.80
N GLN A 123 -14.71 1.41 -16.85
CA GLN A 123 -13.87 0.33 -17.40
C GLN A 123 -13.73 -0.87 -16.45
N GLY A 124 -14.25 -0.80 -15.22
CA GLY A 124 -14.05 -1.83 -14.19
C GLY A 124 -12.58 -2.00 -13.77
N GLY A 125 -11.75 -0.96 -13.98
CA GLY A 125 -10.30 -1.02 -13.78
C GLY A 125 -9.87 -0.95 -12.31
N ILE A 126 -10.71 -0.41 -11.43
CA ILE A 126 -10.35 -0.04 -10.06
C ILE A 126 -11.26 -0.70 -9.00
N GLU A 127 -10.72 -0.90 -7.81
CA GLU A 127 -11.39 -1.61 -6.71
C GLU A 127 -12.18 -0.64 -5.81
N PRO A 128 -13.42 -0.99 -5.40
CA PRO A 128 -14.13 -0.22 -4.38
C PRO A 128 -13.46 -0.36 -3.01
N LEU A 129 -13.30 0.76 -2.30
CA LEU A 129 -12.54 0.83 -1.05
C LEU A 129 -13.42 0.74 0.21
N GLY A 130 -14.74 0.74 0.08
CA GLY A 130 -15.67 0.91 1.23
C GLY A 130 -15.46 -0.05 2.39
N ALA A 131 -15.14 -1.32 2.14
CA ALA A 131 -14.87 -2.30 3.21
C ALA A 131 -13.49 -2.15 3.87
N ARG A 132 -12.59 -1.37 3.26
CA ARG A 132 -11.19 -1.16 3.70
C ARG A 132 -11.01 0.14 4.49
N LEU A 133 -11.97 1.06 4.43
CA LEU A 133 -11.91 2.39 5.03
C LEU A 133 -12.99 2.51 6.11
N SER A 134 -12.60 2.83 7.34
CA SER A 134 -13.56 3.08 8.41
C SER A 134 -14.16 4.48 8.29
N ALA A 135 -15.39 4.66 8.78
CA ALA A 135 -16.03 5.97 8.83
C ALA A 135 -15.19 7.00 9.60
N GLU A 136 -14.65 6.62 10.76
CA GLU A 136 -13.76 7.46 11.58
C GLU A 136 -12.51 7.91 10.81
N TRP A 137 -11.95 7.05 9.97
CA TRP A 137 -10.79 7.43 9.15
C TRP A 137 -11.18 8.40 8.04
N LEU A 138 -12.34 8.20 7.41
CA LEU A 138 -12.86 9.13 6.40
C LEU A 138 -13.16 10.51 6.99
N GLU A 139 -13.55 10.60 8.26
CA GLU A 139 -13.78 11.88 8.94
C GLU A 139 -12.52 12.77 9.02
N SER A 140 -11.31 12.23 8.78
CA SER A 140 -10.07 13.00 8.73
C SER A 140 -9.88 13.83 7.45
N PHE A 141 -10.73 13.65 6.44
CA PHE A 141 -10.66 14.34 5.16
C PHE A 141 -11.75 15.42 5.03
N PRO A 142 -11.50 16.53 4.31
CA PRO A 142 -12.56 17.49 3.95
C PRO A 142 -13.68 16.83 3.14
N GLU A 143 -14.93 17.26 3.36
CA GLU A 143 -16.09 16.68 2.66
C GLU A 143 -16.01 16.87 1.15
N GLU A 144 -15.51 18.02 0.70
CA GLU A 144 -15.32 18.36 -0.71
C GLU A 144 -14.29 17.46 -1.41
N SER A 145 -13.16 17.16 -0.77
CA SER A 145 -12.15 16.25 -1.31
C SER A 145 -12.67 14.80 -1.32
N LEU A 146 -13.41 14.40 -0.29
CA LEU A 146 -14.07 13.09 -0.28
C LEU A 146 -15.07 12.94 -1.40
N ALA A 147 -15.83 13.99 -1.74
CA ALA A 147 -16.83 13.95 -2.81
C ALA A 147 -16.22 13.53 -4.17
N GLN A 148 -14.96 13.91 -4.44
CA GLN A 148 -14.24 13.50 -5.66
C GLN A 148 -13.89 12.02 -5.70
N CYS A 149 -13.95 11.31 -4.56
CA CYS A 149 -13.56 9.91 -4.44
C CYS A 149 -14.70 8.91 -4.69
N TYR A 150 -15.93 9.41 -4.88
CA TYR A 150 -17.12 8.58 -5.07
C TYR A 150 -17.53 8.49 -6.55
N ALA A 151 -17.98 7.31 -6.94
CA ALA A 151 -18.73 7.11 -8.18
C ALA A 151 -19.95 6.23 -7.86
N ALA A 152 -21.15 6.70 -8.22
CA ALA A 152 -22.42 6.02 -7.92
C ALA A 152 -22.55 5.60 -6.44
N ASP A 153 -22.28 6.54 -5.51
CA ASP A 153 -22.31 6.36 -4.05
C ASP A 153 -21.32 5.32 -3.47
N VAL A 154 -20.37 4.85 -4.28
CA VAL A 154 -19.31 3.94 -3.85
C VAL A 154 -17.97 4.67 -3.85
N ILE A 155 -17.23 4.56 -2.75
CA ILE A 155 -15.88 5.12 -2.64
C ILE A 155 -14.87 4.23 -3.37
N PHE A 156 -14.11 4.81 -4.30
CA PHE A 156 -13.09 4.12 -5.11
C PHE A 156 -11.69 4.68 -4.91
N ALA A 157 -11.57 5.83 -4.26
CA ALA A 157 -10.30 6.51 -4.08
C ALA A 157 -10.12 7.05 -2.66
N ILE A 158 -8.90 7.46 -2.37
CA ILE A 158 -8.52 8.24 -1.20
C ILE A 158 -8.03 9.60 -1.71
N PRO A 159 -8.54 10.73 -1.21
CA PRO A 159 -8.06 12.03 -1.65
C PRO A 159 -6.65 12.28 -1.08
N TRP A 160 -5.78 12.90 -1.87
CA TRP A 160 -4.40 13.17 -1.46
C TRP A 160 -4.07 14.66 -1.50
N LEU A 161 -4.29 15.31 -2.64
CA LEU A 161 -4.07 16.76 -2.79
C LEU A 161 -5.26 17.42 -3.49
N GLU A 162 -5.58 18.63 -3.08
CA GLU A 162 -6.64 19.47 -3.62
C GLU A 162 -6.06 20.52 -4.57
N ALA A 163 -6.62 20.61 -5.76
CA ALA A 163 -6.34 21.68 -6.70
C ALA A 163 -7.27 22.88 -6.46
N GLU A 164 -7.07 23.95 -7.24
CA GLU A 164 -8.02 25.07 -7.26
C GLU A 164 -9.38 24.63 -7.82
N LYS A 165 -9.37 23.67 -8.74
CA LYS A 165 -10.54 23.08 -9.36
C LYS A 165 -10.68 21.63 -8.90
N PRO A 166 -11.82 21.25 -8.29
CA PRO A 166 -11.98 19.89 -7.75
C PRO A 166 -11.78 18.77 -8.78
N GLU A 167 -12.06 19.01 -10.07
CA GLU A 167 -11.81 18.03 -11.14
C GLU A 167 -10.32 17.73 -11.38
N ASP A 168 -9.43 18.57 -10.88
CA ASP A 168 -7.97 18.44 -10.98
C ASP A 168 -7.35 17.94 -9.66
N ASP A 169 -8.16 17.63 -8.64
CA ASP A 169 -7.70 17.02 -7.39
C ASP A 169 -6.96 15.70 -7.65
N TRP A 170 -5.99 15.38 -6.80
CA TRP A 170 -5.22 14.16 -6.95
C TRP A 170 -5.69 13.08 -5.99
N LEU A 171 -6.03 11.94 -6.59
CA LEU A 171 -6.66 10.82 -5.93
C LEU A 171 -5.77 9.58 -5.99
N LEU A 172 -5.67 8.87 -4.87
CA LEU A 172 -5.04 7.56 -4.79
C LEU A 172 -6.09 6.47 -5.06
N ILE A 173 -5.79 5.57 -5.99
CA ILE A 173 -6.66 4.44 -6.38
C ILE A 173 -5.89 3.11 -6.32
N SER A 174 -6.63 2.00 -6.15
CA SER A 174 -6.09 0.63 -6.30
C SER A 174 -6.76 -0.11 -7.45
N PHE A 175 -6.00 -0.98 -8.12
CA PHE A 175 -6.48 -1.67 -9.33
C PHE A 175 -7.19 -2.99 -9.03
N ALA A 176 -8.27 -3.24 -9.75
CA ALA A 176 -9.13 -4.41 -9.53
C ALA A 176 -8.45 -5.76 -9.82
N LEU A 177 -7.44 -5.81 -10.70
CA LEU A 177 -6.68 -7.06 -10.95
C LEU A 177 -5.30 -7.08 -10.26
N SER A 178 -5.01 -6.12 -9.37
CA SER A 178 -3.83 -6.21 -8.51
C SER A 178 -3.85 -7.51 -7.69
N GLN A 179 -2.68 -8.14 -7.56
CA GLN A 179 -2.47 -9.31 -6.70
C GLN A 179 -2.12 -8.91 -5.27
N HIS A 180 -1.92 -7.60 -5.02
CA HIS A 180 -1.40 -7.04 -3.77
C HIS A 180 -2.34 -5.97 -3.22
N LYS A 181 -3.65 -6.16 -3.41
CA LYS A 181 -4.68 -5.19 -3.02
C LYS A 181 -4.62 -4.79 -1.55
N PRO A 182 -4.44 -5.69 -0.57
CA PRO A 182 -4.33 -5.29 0.82
C PRO A 182 -3.15 -4.34 1.03
N GLU A 183 -1.97 -4.69 0.51
CA GLU A 183 -0.75 -3.91 0.65
C GLU A 183 -0.84 -2.57 -0.08
N ALA A 184 -1.43 -2.54 -1.27
CA ALA A 184 -1.67 -1.31 -2.03
C ALA A 184 -2.55 -0.33 -1.24
N VAL A 185 -3.66 -0.80 -0.67
CA VAL A 185 -4.55 0.05 0.12
C VAL A 185 -3.88 0.53 1.41
N GLU A 186 -3.07 -0.29 2.06
CA GLU A 186 -2.31 0.13 3.25
C GLU A 186 -1.26 1.19 2.90
N VAL A 187 -0.58 1.09 1.75
CA VAL A 187 0.30 2.15 1.25
C VAL A 187 -0.48 3.43 0.94
N MET A 188 -1.64 3.33 0.30
CA MET A 188 -2.47 4.51 0.01
C MET A 188 -2.89 5.24 1.29
N LYS A 189 -3.29 4.49 2.33
CA LYS A 189 -3.60 5.07 3.65
C LYS A 189 -2.38 5.73 4.29
N PHE A 190 -1.22 5.09 4.19
CA PHE A 190 0.03 5.65 4.70
C PHE A 190 0.38 6.98 4.00
N LEU A 191 0.32 7.02 2.67
CA LEU A 191 0.58 8.22 1.89
C LEU A 191 -0.39 9.37 2.26
N ALA A 192 -1.67 9.05 2.45
CA ALA A 192 -2.68 10.03 2.84
C ALA A 192 -2.58 10.47 4.31
N ALA A 193 -1.87 9.72 5.15
CA ALA A 193 -1.68 10.04 6.56
C ALA A 193 -0.34 10.74 6.86
N ASP A 194 0.66 10.62 5.99
CA ASP A 194 2.00 11.18 6.17
C ASP A 194 2.02 12.70 5.92
N ASP A 195 1.88 13.47 7.01
CA ASP A 195 1.85 14.94 6.99
C ASP A 195 3.08 15.54 6.31
N THR A 196 4.27 14.96 6.54
CA THR A 196 5.52 15.45 5.95
C THR A 196 5.56 15.25 4.44
N ALA A 197 5.03 14.13 3.94
CA ALA A 197 4.92 13.89 2.51
C ALA A 197 3.89 14.83 1.87
N LEU A 198 2.74 15.04 2.54
CA LEU A 198 1.69 15.95 2.08
C LEU A 198 2.18 17.41 1.99
N GLU A 199 2.82 17.93 3.03
CA GLU A 199 3.36 19.29 3.05
C GLU A 199 4.41 19.50 1.95
N ARG A 200 5.35 18.54 1.81
CA ARG A 200 6.39 18.66 0.79
C ARG A 200 5.87 18.48 -0.63
N MET A 201 4.86 17.63 -0.82
CA MET A 201 4.22 17.51 -2.12
C MET A 201 3.41 18.78 -2.45
N SER A 202 2.78 19.39 -1.45
CA SER A 202 2.12 20.70 -1.57
C SER A 202 3.11 21.78 -2.02
N GLU A 203 4.29 21.87 -1.39
CA GLU A 203 5.35 22.78 -1.81
C GLU A 203 5.84 22.51 -3.25
N ALA A 204 5.97 21.24 -3.62
CA ALA A 204 6.46 20.84 -4.94
C ALA A 204 5.47 21.11 -6.08
N THR A 205 4.17 21.07 -5.80
CA THR A 205 3.11 21.08 -6.82
C THR A 205 2.24 22.33 -6.78
N GLY A 206 2.23 23.06 -5.66
CA GLY A 206 1.31 24.16 -5.40
C GLY A 206 -0.11 23.72 -5.02
N LEU A 207 -0.37 22.41 -4.92
CA LEU A 207 -1.66 21.86 -4.50
C LEU A 207 -1.77 21.86 -2.97
N ARG A 208 -2.99 21.88 -2.42
CA ARG A 208 -3.20 21.85 -0.96
C ARG A 208 -3.31 20.40 -0.46
N PRO A 209 -2.83 20.06 0.75
CA PRO A 209 -3.08 18.74 1.33
C PRO A 209 -4.57 18.47 1.53
N ALA A 210 -5.07 17.34 1.04
CA ALA A 210 -6.47 16.95 1.21
C ALA A 210 -6.78 16.40 2.62
N LYS A 211 -6.20 16.96 3.69
CA LYS A 211 -6.31 16.45 5.06
C LYS A 211 -6.76 17.56 6.01
N LYS A 212 -7.74 17.27 6.88
CA LYS A 212 -8.18 18.23 7.91
C LYS A 212 -7.02 18.58 8.83
N GLY A 213 -6.87 19.86 9.12
CA GLY A 213 -5.78 20.38 9.95
C GLY A 213 -4.47 20.64 9.21
N LEU A 214 -4.36 20.28 7.92
CA LEU A 214 -3.28 20.68 7.03
C LEU A 214 -3.75 21.55 5.86
N ALA A 215 -5.02 21.45 5.46
CA ALA A 215 -5.63 22.43 4.57
C ALA A 215 -5.63 23.79 5.26
N ALA A 216 -4.79 24.72 4.79
CA ALA A 216 -4.72 26.08 5.33
C ALA A 216 -6.11 26.77 5.21
N GLU A 217 -6.55 27.39 6.31
CA GLU A 217 -7.75 28.25 6.37
C GLU A 217 -7.65 29.46 5.43
#